data_AF-A0A218VZ13-F1
#
_entry.id   AF-A0A218VZ13-F1
#
_cell.length_a   1.000
_cell.length_b   1.000
_cell.length_c   1.000
_cell.angle_alpha   90.00
_cell.angle_beta   90.00
_cell.angle_gamma   90.00
#
_symmetry.space_group_name_H-M   'P 1'
#
loop_
_entity.id
_entity.type
_entity.pdbx_description
1 polymer ?
#
loop_
_entity_poly.entity_id
_entity_poly.type
_entity_poly.pdbx_seq_one_letter_code
_entity_poly.pdbx_strand_id
1 'polypeptide(L)'
;MRVPAKFKEFCRNRWLVFVCAMWVQSCAGIGYLFGSISPVIKSTMGYNQRQVALLGVAKDLGDSIGFVAGSLCEILPIWGILAIGVAQNFVGYGMLWLIVTGTVPSLPLWVLCLCIFVGTNGETYFNTGALVSCVHNFPKSRGPVVGILKGFAGLSGAILTQIYLMINFSSESSLIFMVAVGPSIVVIALMFIIRPVAGHKQVRPSDGSSFLFT
;
A
#
# COMPACT_ATOMS: atom_id res chain seq x y z
N MET A 1 -24.10 20.63 8.64
CA MET A 1 -24.10 20.09 7.25
C MET A 1 -24.62 18.66 7.27
N ARG A 2 -25.84 18.39 6.77
CA ARG A 2 -26.36 17.02 6.60
C ARG A 2 -25.78 16.45 5.31
N VAL A 3 -24.85 15.51 5.42
CA VAL A 3 -24.40 14.71 4.28
C VAL A 3 -25.62 13.98 3.71
N PRO A 4 -25.95 14.12 2.41
CA PRO A 4 -27.17 13.55 1.86
C PRO A 4 -27.20 12.03 2.03
N ALA A 5 -28.34 11.48 2.44
CA ALA A 5 -28.50 10.06 2.80
C ALA A 5 -28.03 9.10 1.69
N LYS A 6 -28.22 9.48 0.42
CA LYS A 6 -27.72 8.75 -0.77
C LYS A 6 -26.20 8.65 -0.83
N PHE A 7 -25.47 9.69 -0.41
CA PHE A 7 -24.00 9.67 -0.37
C PHE A 7 -23.50 8.73 0.73
N LYS A 8 -24.20 8.69 1.86
CA LYS A 8 -23.90 7.77 2.97
C LYS A 8 -24.18 6.31 2.60
N GLU A 9 -25.19 6.04 1.77
CA GLU A 9 -25.44 4.70 1.20
C GLU A 9 -24.42 4.33 0.12
N PHE A 10 -24.02 5.26 -0.73
CA PHE A 10 -23.00 5.03 -1.75
C PHE A 10 -21.64 4.67 -1.13
N CYS A 11 -21.18 5.43 -0.13
CA CYS A 11 -19.96 5.10 0.63
C CYS A 11 -20.08 3.80 1.44
N ARG A 12 -21.29 3.25 1.60
CA ARG A 12 -21.55 1.98 2.29
C ARG A 12 -21.84 0.85 1.30
N ASN A 13 -21.56 1.04 0.01
CA ASN A 13 -21.66 0.00 -1.00
C ASN A 13 -20.41 -0.90 -0.95
N ARG A 14 -20.60 -2.21 -0.79
CA ARG A 14 -19.52 -3.20 -0.77
C ARG A 14 -18.66 -3.21 -2.03
N TRP A 15 -19.25 -2.88 -3.18
CA TRP A 15 -18.54 -2.78 -4.46
C TRP A 15 -17.63 -1.56 -4.51
N LEU A 16 -18.05 -0.46 -3.89
CA LEU A 16 -17.23 0.73 -3.78
C LEU A 16 -16.02 0.45 -2.88
N VAL A 17 -16.22 -0.25 -1.76
CA VAL A 17 -15.10 -0.71 -0.90
C VAL A 17 -14.14 -1.58 -1.69
N PHE A 18 -14.64 -2.49 -2.54
CA PHE A 18 -13.80 -3.34 -3.39
C PHE A 18 -12.98 -2.53 -4.40
N VAL A 19 -13.59 -1.56 -5.09
CA VAL A 19 -12.87 -0.67 -6.01
C VAL A 19 -11.83 0.17 -5.27
N CYS A 20 -12.16 0.74 -4.10
CA CYS A 20 -11.20 1.47 -3.29
C CYS A 20 -10.04 0.59 -2.80
N ALA A 21 -10.32 -0.67 -2.45
CA ALA A 21 -9.29 -1.63 -2.10
C ALA A 21 -8.39 -1.97 -3.30
N MET A 22 -8.95 -2.09 -4.53
CA MET A 22 -8.13 -2.25 -5.74
C MET A 22 -7.19 -1.05 -5.94
N TRP A 23 -7.68 0.18 -5.75
CA TRP A 23 -6.85 1.38 -5.83
C TRP A 23 -5.71 1.40 -4.81
N VAL A 24 -5.98 1.02 -3.55
CA VAL A 24 -4.93 0.87 -2.54
C VAL A 24 -3.91 -0.17 -2.96
N GLN A 25 -4.36 -1.34 -3.44
CA GLN A 25 -3.46 -2.41 -3.86
C GLN A 25 -2.61 -2.04 -5.08
N SER A 26 -3.14 -1.25 -6.02
CA SER A 26 -2.39 -0.70 -7.16
C SER A 26 -1.22 0.19 -6.77
N CYS A 27 -1.18 0.67 -5.52
CA CYS A 27 -0.08 1.49 -5.00
C CYS A 27 0.67 0.83 -3.84
N ALA A 28 0.23 -0.35 -3.38
CA ALA A 28 0.77 -0.97 -2.17
C ALA A 28 2.02 -1.81 -2.41
N GLY A 29 2.28 -2.34 -3.62
CA GLY A 29 3.40 -3.26 -3.88
C GLY A 29 4.73 -2.57 -4.13
N ILE A 30 5.19 -1.84 -3.12
CA ILE A 30 6.44 -1.10 -3.14
C ILE A 30 7.64 -2.04 -3.09
N GLY A 31 7.49 -3.20 -2.43
CA GLY A 31 8.50 -4.26 -2.41
C GLY A 31 8.91 -4.74 -3.81
N TYR A 32 8.01 -4.70 -4.80
CA TYR A 32 8.34 -5.03 -6.19
C TYR A 32 9.17 -3.94 -6.89
N LEU A 33 9.07 -2.70 -6.41
CA LEU A 33 9.82 -1.57 -6.94
C LEU A 33 11.26 -1.51 -6.41
N PHE A 34 11.61 -2.34 -5.42
CA PHE A 34 12.97 -2.39 -4.86
C PHE A 34 14.04 -2.67 -5.92
N GLY A 35 13.72 -3.44 -6.96
CA GLY A 35 14.62 -3.66 -8.10
C GLY A 35 14.99 -2.37 -8.85
N SER A 36 14.10 -1.38 -8.87
CA SER A 36 14.33 -0.06 -9.48
C SER A 36 14.91 0.96 -8.50
N ILE A 37 14.60 0.85 -7.20
CA ILE A 37 15.12 1.73 -6.15
C ILE A 37 16.57 1.38 -5.79
N SER A 38 16.90 0.09 -5.72
CA SER A 38 18.21 -0.39 -5.23
C SER A 38 19.42 0.09 -6.03
N PRO A 39 19.39 0.22 -7.38
CA PRO A 39 20.50 0.80 -8.15
C PRO A 39 20.72 2.28 -7.82
N VAL A 40 19.64 3.05 -7.59
CA VAL A 40 19.70 4.47 -7.24
C VAL A 40 20.36 4.67 -5.87
N ILE A 41 19.99 3.84 -4.89
CA ILE A 41 20.64 3.86 -3.57
C ILE A 41 22.11 3.49 -3.71
N LYS A 42 22.42 2.48 -4.54
CA LYS A 42 23.79 2.00 -4.76
C LYS A 42 24.69 3.09 -5.33
N SER A 43 24.25 3.77 -6.39
CA SER A 43 25.01 4.83 -7.06
C SER A 43 25.21 6.04 -6.14
N THR A 44 24.15 6.45 -5.43
CA THR A 44 24.17 7.65 -4.59
C THR A 44 25.02 7.47 -3.32
N MET A 45 24.94 6.30 -2.68
CA MET A 45 25.63 6.03 -1.41
C MET A 45 27.00 5.36 -1.60
N GLY A 46 27.39 5.07 -2.84
CA GLY A 46 28.64 4.36 -3.14
C GLY A 46 28.69 2.93 -2.59
N TYR A 47 27.54 2.27 -2.50
CA TYR A 47 27.44 0.95 -1.86
C TYR A 47 27.91 -0.20 -2.74
N ASN A 48 28.47 -1.22 -2.08
CA ASN A 48 28.80 -2.50 -2.71
C ASN A 48 27.59 -3.43 -2.81
N GLN A 49 27.67 -4.44 -3.69
CA GLN A 49 26.56 -5.37 -3.93
C GLN A 49 26.11 -6.10 -2.65
N ARG A 50 27.05 -6.41 -1.74
CA ARG A 50 26.74 -7.02 -0.42
C ARG A 50 25.87 -6.11 0.45
N GLN A 51 26.13 -4.81 0.42
CA GLN A 51 25.39 -3.81 1.19
C GLN A 51 23.97 -3.64 0.64
N VAL A 52 23.82 -3.60 -0.68
CA VAL A 52 22.50 -3.59 -1.34
C VAL A 52 21.74 -4.89 -1.08
N ALA A 53 22.42 -6.04 -1.05
CA ALA A 53 21.80 -7.31 -0.68
C ALA A 53 21.28 -7.30 0.76
N LEU A 54 22.01 -6.70 1.71
CA LEU A 54 21.54 -6.50 3.08
C LEU A 54 20.27 -5.63 3.14
N LEU A 55 20.16 -4.60 2.30
CA LEU A 55 18.93 -3.81 2.17
C LEU A 55 17.76 -4.66 1.65
N GLY A 56 18.02 -5.56 0.70
CA GLY A 56 17.05 -6.54 0.22
C GLY A 56 16.57 -7.49 1.31
N VAL A 57 17.49 -8.01 2.12
CA VAL A 57 17.14 -8.86 3.28
C VAL A 57 16.29 -8.09 4.29
N ALA A 58 16.64 -6.83 4.58
CA ALA A 58 15.85 -5.99 5.49
C ALA A 58 14.43 -5.74 4.95
N LYS A 59 14.31 -5.52 3.64
CA LYS A 59 13.03 -5.39 2.93
C LYS A 59 12.19 -6.66 3.09
N ASP A 60 12.74 -7.83 2.74
CA ASP A 60 12.04 -9.12 2.81
C ASP A 60 11.66 -9.50 4.25
N LEU A 61 12.48 -9.11 5.24
CA LEU A 61 12.16 -9.28 6.65
C LEU A 61 10.98 -8.39 7.08
N GLY A 62 10.91 -7.15 6.59
CA GLY A 62 9.78 -6.23 6.84
C GLY A 62 8.47 -6.78 6.28
N ASP A 63 8.51 -7.37 5.08
CA ASP A 63 7.36 -8.04 4.47
C ASP A 63 6.92 -9.28 5.28
N SER A 64 7.89 -10.03 5.80
CA SER A 64 7.65 -11.26 6.58
C SER A 64 7.00 -10.98 7.95
N ILE A 65 7.29 -9.84 8.56
CA ILE A 65 6.71 -9.42 9.86
C ILE A 65 5.27 -8.91 9.72
N GLY A 66 4.70 -8.94 8.50
CA GLY A 66 3.30 -8.61 8.23
C GLY A 66 2.25 -9.42 9.02
N PHE A 67 2.63 -10.55 9.64
CA PHE A 67 1.73 -11.27 10.55
C PHE A 67 1.26 -10.41 11.75
N VAL A 68 2.06 -9.42 12.16
CA VAL A 68 1.70 -8.45 13.20
C VAL A 68 0.55 -7.56 12.73
N ALA A 69 0.56 -7.13 11.47
CA ALA A 69 -0.53 -6.36 10.89
C ALA A 69 -1.83 -7.18 10.85
N GLY A 70 -1.73 -8.48 10.57
CA GLY A 70 -2.86 -9.42 10.64
C GLY A 70 -3.46 -9.52 12.05
N SER A 71 -2.60 -9.66 13.07
CA SER A 71 -3.04 -9.76 14.47
C SER A 71 -3.66 -8.45 14.97
N LEU A 72 -3.05 -7.31 14.63
CA LEU A 72 -3.60 -5.99 14.94
C LEU A 72 -4.92 -5.72 14.24
N CYS A 73 -5.20 -6.39 13.12
CA CYS A 73 -6.46 -6.25 12.39
C CYS A 73 -7.67 -6.82 13.12
N GLU A 74 -7.47 -7.71 14.09
CA GLU A 74 -8.54 -8.23 14.93
C GLU A 74 -8.91 -7.27 16.07
N ILE A 75 -7.96 -6.42 16.49
CA ILE A 75 -8.09 -5.53 17.65
C ILE A 75 -8.44 -4.10 17.22
N LEU A 76 -7.78 -3.60 16.18
CA LEU A 76 -7.92 -2.23 15.70
C LEU A 76 -8.93 -2.12 14.55
N PRO A 77 -9.65 -0.99 14.45
CA PRO A 77 -10.48 -0.73 13.28
C PRO A 77 -9.60 -0.56 12.03
N ILE A 78 -10.10 -0.97 10.86
CA ILE A 78 -9.33 -0.95 9.59
C ILE A 78 -8.69 0.39 9.28
N TRP A 79 -9.38 1.51 9.54
CA TRP A 79 -8.82 2.84 9.31
C TRP A 79 -7.56 3.10 10.15
N GLY A 80 -7.48 2.54 11.37
CA GLY A 80 -6.32 2.65 12.25
C GLY A 80 -5.13 1.84 11.72
N ILE A 81 -5.38 0.65 11.19
CA ILE A 81 -4.36 -0.20 10.54
C ILE A 81 -3.79 0.52 9.32
N LEU A 82 -4.66 1.07 8.47
CA LEU A 82 -4.24 1.83 7.29
C LEU A 82 -3.45 3.08 7.70
N ALA A 83 -3.83 3.77 8.78
CA ALA A 83 -3.10 4.92 9.30
C ALA A 83 -1.68 4.53 9.80
N ILE A 84 -1.53 3.39 10.48
CA ILE A 84 -0.22 2.86 10.88
C ILE A 84 0.63 2.57 9.63
N GLY A 85 0.04 1.91 8.63
CA GLY A 85 0.72 1.65 7.36
C GLY A 85 1.18 2.93 6.66
N VAL A 86 0.34 3.97 6.65
CA VAL A 86 0.68 5.29 6.07
C VAL A 86 1.86 5.91 6.80
N ALA A 87 1.83 5.90 8.13
CA ALA A 87 2.91 6.45 8.94
C ALA A 87 4.22 5.70 8.70
N GLN A 88 4.19 4.37 8.70
CA GLN A 88 5.36 3.53 8.43
C GLN A 88 5.91 3.74 7.00
N ASN A 89 5.04 3.76 6.00
CA ASN A 89 5.44 3.98 4.61
C ASN A 89 6.07 5.37 4.41
N PHE A 90 5.39 6.41 4.91
CA PHE A 90 5.86 7.78 4.77
C PHE A 90 7.16 8.02 5.55
N VAL A 91 7.28 7.49 6.77
CA VAL A 91 8.50 7.63 7.57
C VAL A 91 9.65 6.82 6.95
N GLY A 92 9.42 5.55 6.60
CA GLY A 92 10.47 4.67 6.05
C GLY A 92 11.03 5.19 4.73
N TYR A 93 10.18 5.36 3.72
CA TYR A 93 10.61 5.83 2.40
C TYR A 93 10.89 7.34 2.37
N GLY A 94 10.22 8.14 3.18
CA GLY A 94 10.50 9.57 3.30
C GLY A 94 11.87 9.83 3.91
N MET A 95 12.25 9.12 4.98
CA MET A 95 13.63 9.18 5.50
C MET A 95 14.63 8.69 4.47
N LEU A 96 14.34 7.59 3.78
CA LEU A 96 15.22 7.07 2.72
C LEU A 96 15.44 8.11 1.60
N TRP A 97 14.38 8.82 1.20
CA TRP A 97 14.46 9.89 0.21
C TRP A 97 15.31 11.08 0.70
N LEU A 98 15.16 11.50 1.96
CA LEU A 98 15.97 12.59 2.54
C LEU A 98 17.46 12.24 2.56
N ILE A 99 17.80 10.99 2.88
CA ILE A 99 19.18 10.50 2.87
C ILE A 99 19.74 10.50 1.44
N VAL A 100 18.98 9.98 0.47
CA VAL A 100 19.42 9.89 -0.94
C VAL A 100 19.52 11.28 -1.60
N THR A 101 18.70 12.25 -1.19
CA THR A 101 18.80 13.64 -1.68
C THR A 101 19.94 14.44 -1.04
N GLY A 102 20.64 13.88 -0.05
CA GLY A 102 21.72 14.58 0.67
C GLY A 102 21.22 15.71 1.58
N THR A 103 19.90 15.79 1.84
CA THR A 103 19.34 16.77 2.79
C THR A 103 19.68 16.40 4.24
N VAL A 104 19.84 15.11 4.51
CA VAL A 104 20.35 14.55 5.77
C VAL A 104 21.75 13.98 5.51
N PRO A 105 22.71 14.14 6.44
CA PRO A 105 24.03 13.54 6.30
C PRO A 105 23.96 12.03 6.06
N SER A 106 24.98 11.48 5.40
CA SER A 106 25.05 10.04 5.09
C SER A 106 24.98 9.21 6.38
N LEU A 107 23.84 8.55 6.57
CA LEU A 107 23.58 7.70 7.73
C LEU A 107 24.16 6.29 7.52
N PRO A 108 24.52 5.58 8.60
CA PRO A 108 25.09 4.24 8.50
C PRO A 108 24.08 3.25 7.88
N LEU A 109 24.60 2.22 7.23
CA LEU A 109 23.82 1.21 6.51
C LEU A 109 22.67 0.61 7.32
N TRP A 110 22.88 0.38 8.62
CA TRP A 110 21.84 -0.17 9.50
C TRP A 110 20.60 0.72 9.61
N VAL A 111 20.77 2.05 9.54
CA VAL A 111 19.64 2.98 9.52
C VAL A 111 18.86 2.89 8.22
N LEU A 112 19.54 2.72 7.08
CA LEU A 112 18.86 2.49 5.80
C LEU A 112 18.13 1.14 5.78
N CYS A 113 18.73 0.08 6.34
CA CYS A 113 18.06 -1.19 6.55
C CYS A 113 16.78 -1.02 7.38
N LEU A 114 16.84 -0.24 8.46
CA LEU A 114 15.69 0.04 9.31
C LEU A 114 14.62 0.86 8.58
N CYS A 115 15.01 1.88 7.81
CA CYS A 115 14.07 2.68 7.02
C CYS A 115 13.32 1.83 5.99
N ILE A 116 14.06 0.97 5.27
CA ILE A 116 13.48 0.06 4.27
C ILE A 116 12.59 -0.97 4.94
N PHE A 117 13.04 -1.57 6.04
CA PHE A 117 12.26 -2.50 6.85
C PHE A 117 10.93 -1.87 7.31
N VAL A 118 10.96 -0.64 7.84
CA VAL A 118 9.75 0.06 8.30
C VAL A 118 8.84 0.40 7.11
N GLY A 119 9.41 0.87 6.00
CA GLY A 119 8.64 1.19 4.79
C GLY A 119 7.92 -0.03 4.21
N THR A 120 8.61 -1.16 4.11
CA THR A 120 8.04 -2.42 3.58
C THR A 120 7.06 -3.03 4.56
N ASN A 121 7.30 -2.89 5.86
CA ASN A 121 6.32 -3.27 6.87
C ASN A 121 4.99 -2.50 6.67
N GLY A 122 5.04 -1.20 6.35
CA GLY A 122 3.85 -0.39 6.06
C GLY A 122 2.98 -0.92 4.91
N GLU A 123 3.60 -1.47 3.85
CA GLU A 123 2.90 -2.14 2.75
C GLU A 123 2.04 -3.32 3.24
N THR A 124 2.50 -4.06 4.26
CA THR A 124 1.75 -5.20 4.81
C THR A 124 0.44 -4.75 5.49
N TYR A 125 0.42 -3.55 6.09
CA TYR A 125 -0.79 -2.96 6.68
C TYR A 125 -1.79 -2.54 5.62
N PHE A 126 -1.33 -1.98 4.49
CA PHE A 126 -2.19 -1.67 3.34
C PHE A 126 -2.86 -2.93 2.78
N ASN A 127 -2.06 -3.95 2.53
CA ASN A 127 -2.53 -5.25 2.06
C ASN A 127 -3.56 -5.86 3.02
N THR A 128 -3.23 -5.91 4.32
CA THR A 128 -4.11 -6.51 5.34
C THR A 128 -5.43 -5.74 5.43
N GLY A 129 -5.39 -4.42 5.55
CA GLY A 129 -6.60 -3.59 5.67
C GLY A 129 -7.52 -3.72 4.46
N ALA A 130 -6.96 -3.71 3.24
CA ALA A 130 -7.72 -3.87 2.00
C ALA A 130 -8.32 -5.29 1.87
N LEU A 131 -7.53 -6.33 2.15
CA LEU A 131 -7.96 -7.73 2.02
C LEU A 131 -9.02 -8.10 3.04
N VAL A 132 -8.78 -7.81 4.32
CA VAL A 132 -9.71 -8.15 5.40
C VAL A 132 -11.06 -7.47 5.17
N SER A 133 -11.06 -6.18 4.79
CA SER A 133 -12.29 -5.45 4.46
C SER A 133 -13.08 -6.11 3.32
N CYS A 134 -12.41 -6.48 2.24
CA CYS A 134 -13.06 -7.07 1.07
C CYS A 134 -13.52 -8.51 1.31
N VAL A 135 -12.76 -9.32 2.04
CA VAL A 135 -13.14 -10.69 2.39
C VAL A 135 -14.37 -10.71 3.30
N HIS A 136 -14.47 -9.76 4.25
CA HIS A 136 -15.68 -9.60 5.06
C HIS A 136 -16.88 -9.13 4.24
N ASN A 137 -16.67 -8.26 3.25
CA ASN A 137 -17.73 -7.76 2.38
C ASN A 137 -18.24 -8.79 1.36
N PHE A 138 -17.42 -9.78 0.97
CA PHE A 138 -17.75 -10.83 -0.01
C PHE A 138 -17.53 -12.24 0.55
N PRO A 139 -18.32 -12.68 1.55
CA PRO A 139 -18.06 -13.92 2.27
C PRO A 139 -18.21 -15.19 1.43
N LYS A 140 -18.94 -15.14 0.30
CA LYS A 140 -19.13 -16.27 -0.64
C LYS A 140 -18.08 -16.32 -1.76
N SER A 141 -17.39 -15.22 -2.04
CA SER A 141 -16.48 -15.08 -3.19
C SER A 141 -15.08 -14.64 -2.76
N ARG A 142 -14.62 -15.11 -1.60
CA ARG A 142 -13.36 -14.69 -0.97
C ARG A 142 -12.15 -14.97 -1.88
N GLY A 143 -12.09 -16.15 -2.48
CA GLY A 143 -10.99 -16.55 -3.36
C GLY A 143 -10.79 -15.61 -4.55
N PRO A 144 -11.81 -15.42 -5.41
CA PRO A 144 -11.72 -14.47 -6.53
C PRO A 144 -11.38 -13.04 -6.10
N VAL A 145 -11.99 -12.54 -5.01
CA VAL A 145 -11.73 -11.19 -4.48
C VAL A 145 -10.28 -11.02 -4.05
N VAL A 146 -9.74 -11.98 -3.30
CA VAL A 146 -8.33 -11.97 -2.88
C VAL A 146 -7.41 -12.07 -4.09
N GLY A 147 -7.74 -12.93 -5.05
CA GLY A 147 -6.98 -13.09 -6.30
C GLY A 147 -6.87 -11.79 -7.08
N ILE A 148 -7.98 -11.07 -7.27
CA ILE A 148 -8.00 -9.77 -7.96
C ILE A 148 -7.14 -8.75 -7.18
N LEU A 149 -7.36 -8.62 -5.86
CA LEU A 149 -6.62 -7.65 -5.04
C LEU A 149 -5.11 -7.93 -5.00
N LYS A 150 -4.70 -9.20 -4.96
CA LYS A 150 -3.28 -9.58 -5.05
C LYS A 150 -2.73 -9.40 -6.46
N GLY A 151 -3.55 -9.58 -7.50
CA GLY A 151 -3.19 -9.24 -8.88
C GLY A 151 -2.82 -7.76 -9.02
N PHE A 152 -3.65 -6.85 -8.48
CA PHE A 152 -3.33 -5.41 -8.46
C PHE A 152 -2.09 -5.09 -7.63
N ALA A 153 -1.88 -5.78 -6.50
CA ALA A 153 -0.65 -5.64 -5.73
C ALA A 153 0.59 -6.06 -6.52
N GLY A 154 0.54 -7.16 -7.28
CA GLY A 154 1.65 -7.56 -8.16
C GLY A 154 1.89 -6.58 -9.31
N LEU A 155 0.83 -6.00 -9.87
CA LEU A 155 0.91 -5.01 -10.95
C LEU A 155 1.39 -3.64 -10.46
N SER A 156 1.24 -3.32 -9.18
CA SER A 156 1.55 -2.00 -8.63
C SER A 156 2.98 -1.52 -8.90
N GLY A 157 3.98 -2.41 -8.85
CA GLY A 157 5.36 -2.06 -9.18
C GLY A 157 5.50 -1.58 -10.63
N ALA A 158 4.82 -2.26 -11.57
CA ALA A 158 4.79 -1.83 -12.97
C ALA A 158 4.01 -0.51 -13.14
N ILE A 159 2.87 -0.35 -12.47
CA ILE A 159 2.06 0.88 -12.51
C ILE A 159 2.88 2.07 -12.02
N LEU A 160 3.51 1.96 -10.85
CA LEU A 160 4.35 3.01 -10.27
C LEU A 160 5.55 3.32 -11.17
N THR A 161 6.22 2.31 -11.72
CA THR A 161 7.33 2.52 -12.67
C THR A 161 6.87 3.31 -13.90
N GLN A 162 5.72 2.98 -14.47
CA GLN A 162 5.18 3.70 -15.64
C GLN A 162 4.80 5.13 -15.30
N ILE A 163 4.20 5.37 -14.13
CA ILE A 163 3.90 6.74 -13.65
C ILE A 163 5.20 7.56 -13.53
N TYR A 164 6.25 6.98 -12.95
CA TYR A 164 7.56 7.63 -12.83
C TYR A 164 8.14 8.02 -14.21
N LEU A 165 8.09 7.11 -15.17
CA LEU A 165 8.57 7.36 -16.54
C LEU A 165 7.74 8.44 -17.26
N MET A 166 6.41 8.43 -17.09
CA MET A 166 5.51 9.41 -17.71
C MET A 166 5.69 10.82 -17.17
N ILE A 167 5.98 10.97 -15.87
CA ILE A 167 6.22 12.30 -15.26
C ILE A 167 7.58 12.86 -15.69
N ASN A 168 8.47 12.02 -16.24
CA ASN A 168 9.79 12.40 -16.76
C ASN A 168 10.62 13.20 -15.74
N PHE A 169 10.71 12.66 -14.52
CA PHE A 169 11.50 13.30 -13.47
C PHE A 169 12.98 13.40 -13.86
N SER A 170 13.57 14.56 -13.60
CA SER A 170 14.99 14.84 -13.89
C SER A 170 15.96 14.18 -12.90
N SER A 171 15.48 13.64 -11.78
CA SER A 171 16.31 13.00 -10.76
C SER A 171 15.81 11.60 -10.39
N GLU A 172 16.74 10.65 -10.27
CA GLU A 172 16.46 9.27 -9.87
C GLU A 172 15.89 9.18 -8.44
N SER A 173 16.20 10.16 -7.57
CA SER A 173 15.65 10.26 -6.21
C SER A 173 14.14 10.55 -6.19
N SER A 174 13.58 11.11 -7.27
CA SER A 174 12.14 11.39 -7.37
C SER A 174 11.29 10.11 -7.34
N LEU A 175 11.86 8.97 -7.74
CA LEU A 175 11.19 7.67 -7.65
C LEU A 175 10.89 7.30 -6.19
N ILE A 176 11.87 7.48 -5.30
CA ILE A 176 11.73 7.18 -3.86
C ILE A 176 10.72 8.13 -3.22
N PHE A 177 10.70 9.40 -3.62
CA PHE A 177 9.70 10.36 -3.18
C PHE A 177 8.27 9.97 -3.59
N MET A 178 8.09 9.60 -4.86
CA MET A 178 6.80 9.17 -5.38
C MET A 178 6.27 7.95 -4.63
N VAL A 179 7.15 7.03 -4.23
CA VAL A 179 6.83 5.87 -3.39
C VAL A 179 6.48 6.25 -1.95
N ALA A 180 7.18 7.23 -1.38
CA ALA A 180 6.89 7.70 -0.01
C ALA A 180 5.53 8.41 0.07
N VAL A 181 5.18 9.21 -0.95
CA VAL A 181 4.04 10.13 -0.91
C VAL A 181 2.83 9.60 -1.67
N GLY A 182 3.00 9.03 -2.87
CA GLY A 182 1.91 8.60 -3.74
C GLY A 182 0.99 7.58 -3.07
N PRO A 183 1.49 6.40 -2.66
CA PRO A 183 0.72 5.40 -1.91
C PRO A 183 0.07 5.99 -0.64
N SER A 184 0.81 6.82 0.11
CA SER A 184 0.33 7.45 1.34
C SER A 184 -0.89 8.35 1.09
N ILE A 185 -0.87 9.18 0.03
CA ILE A 185 -2.01 10.04 -0.34
C ILE A 185 -3.23 9.18 -0.72
N VAL A 186 -3.03 8.15 -1.54
CA VAL A 186 -4.11 7.27 -2.00
C VAL A 186 -4.76 6.57 -0.79
N VAL A 187 -3.96 6.04 0.13
CA VAL A 187 -4.47 5.36 1.31
C VAL A 187 -5.18 6.34 2.26
N ILE A 188 -4.63 7.53 2.53
CA ILE A 188 -5.29 8.56 3.36
C ILE A 188 -6.65 8.95 2.78
N ALA A 189 -6.74 9.12 1.46
CA ALA A 189 -7.99 9.48 0.79
C ALA A 189 -9.06 8.37 0.92
N LEU A 190 -8.63 7.11 0.93
CA LEU A 190 -9.54 5.96 0.88
C LEU A 190 -9.75 5.27 2.25
N MET A 191 -8.95 5.55 3.28
CA MET A 191 -8.98 4.81 4.55
C MET A 191 -10.30 4.90 5.31
N PHE A 192 -11.06 5.99 5.12
CA PHE A 192 -12.38 6.14 5.74
C PHE A 192 -13.49 5.40 4.99
N ILE A 193 -13.24 5.06 3.72
CA ILE A 193 -14.14 4.33 2.84
C ILE A 193 -13.90 2.83 2.96
N ILE A 194 -12.63 2.42 3.06
CA ILE A 194 -12.24 1.01 3.23
C ILE A 194 -12.58 0.57 4.65
N ARG A 195 -13.79 0.03 4.80
CA ARG A 195 -14.31 -0.50 6.05
C ARG A 195 -15.10 -1.78 5.77
N PRO A 196 -15.08 -2.74 6.71
CA PRO A 196 -16.00 -3.85 6.64
C PRO A 196 -17.40 -3.27 6.81
N VAL A 197 -18.22 -3.38 5.77
CA VAL A 197 -19.61 -2.95 5.83
C VAL A 197 -20.32 -4.05 6.61
N ALA A 198 -20.43 -3.86 7.93
CA ALA A 198 -21.20 -4.74 8.80
C ALA A 198 -22.64 -4.76 8.30
N GLY A 199 -22.98 -5.83 7.59
CA GLY A 199 -24.24 -5.88 6.91
C GLY A 199 -24.38 -7.14 6.07
N HIS A 200 -25.04 -8.12 6.67
CA HIS A 200 -25.85 -9.15 6.01
C HIS A 200 -25.05 -10.35 5.51
N LYS A 201 -25.18 -11.47 6.24
CA LYS A 201 -25.04 -12.85 5.72
C LYS A 201 -25.99 -13.15 4.54
N GLN A 202 -26.64 -12.15 3.93
CA GLN A 202 -27.77 -12.29 3.02
C GLN A 202 -27.56 -11.45 1.76
N VAL A 203 -27.64 -12.13 0.62
CA VAL A 203 -27.54 -11.59 -0.74
C VAL A 203 -28.62 -10.52 -0.93
N ARG A 204 -28.26 -9.32 -1.39
CA ARG A 204 -29.27 -8.37 -1.87
C ARG A 204 -29.58 -8.70 -3.33
N PRO A 205 -30.86 -8.71 -3.76
CA PRO A 205 -31.22 -8.88 -5.16
C PRO A 205 -30.52 -7.89 -6.11
N SER A 206 -30.15 -6.71 -5.60
CA SER A 206 -29.39 -5.68 -6.32
C SER A 206 -27.96 -6.09 -6.71
N ASP A 207 -27.40 -7.12 -6.07
CA ASP A 207 -26.02 -7.56 -6.33
C ASP A 207 -25.87 -8.31 -7.66
N GLY A 208 -26.96 -8.91 -8.15
CA GLY A 208 -27.00 -9.55 -9.46
C GLY A 208 -27.24 -8.56 -10.61
N SER A 209 -27.75 -7.36 -10.31
CA SER A 209 -28.03 -6.32 -11.30
C SER A 209 -26.87 -5.35 -11.52
N SER A 210 -25.90 -5.26 -10.60
CA SER A 210 -24.74 -4.35 -10.73
C SER A 210 -23.74 -4.71 -11.83
N PHE A 211 -23.85 -5.89 -12.46
CA PHE A 211 -23.04 -6.29 -13.62
C PHE A 211 -23.80 -6.29 -14.95
N LEU A 212 -25.11 -6.03 -14.93
CA LEU A 212 -25.90 -5.90 -16.13
C LEU A 212 -26.06 -4.40 -16.41
N PHE A 213 -25.09 -3.84 -17.15
CA PHE A 213 -25.38 -2.66 -17.94
C PHE A 213 -26.36 -3.11 -19.03
N THR A 214 -27.64 -2.80 -18.82
CA THR A 214 -28.65 -2.82 -19.88
C THR A 214 -28.82 -1.39 -20.38
#